data_AF-A0A3L6NTC3-F1
#
_entry.id   AF-A0A3L6NTC3-F1
#
_cell.length_a   1.000
_cell.length_b   1.000
_cell.length_c   1.000
_cell.angle_alpha   90.00
_cell.angle_beta   90.00
_cell.angle_gamma   90.00
#
_symmetry.space_group_name_H-M   'P 1'
#
loop_
_entity.id
_entity.type
_entity.pdbx_description
1 polymer ?
#
loop_
_entity_poly.entity_id
_entity_poly.type
_entity_poly.pdbx_seq_one_letter_code
_entity_poly.pdbx_strand_id
1 'polypeptide(L)'
;MELPGALLSFFLQFLLLPLVPALPRPMNTRDDEVFAPKVMIISMWSPEAAVWHERLPDSNLGNLSSKIIHAPGLSMLFPCATCTEDGGICHITIGEGEINSAASLMALMLSPKFDFRHTYFLVAGIAGVNPKLADWVHLIWP
;
A
#
# COMPACT_ATOMS: atom_id res chain seq x y z
N MET A 1 16.47 -16.33 -56.40
CA MET A 1 15.82 -15.31 -55.56
C MET A 1 16.30 -15.61 -54.16
N GLU A 2 17.47 -15.07 -53.85
CA GLU A 2 18.32 -15.46 -52.72
C GLU A 2 17.71 -14.95 -51.42
N LEU A 3 17.36 -15.84 -50.49
CA LEU A 3 16.96 -15.44 -49.13
C LEU A 3 18.16 -14.77 -48.43
N PRO A 4 18.01 -13.56 -47.87
CA PRO A 4 19.13 -12.82 -47.29
C PRO A 4 19.56 -13.45 -45.96
N GLY A 5 20.82 -13.88 -45.88
CA GLY A 5 21.44 -14.51 -44.69
C GLY A 5 21.42 -13.69 -43.40
N ALA A 6 20.93 -12.45 -43.44
CA ALA A 6 20.69 -11.62 -42.26
C ALA A 6 19.58 -12.18 -41.34
N LEU A 7 18.58 -12.88 -41.90
CA LEU A 7 17.45 -13.40 -41.10
C LEU A 7 17.86 -14.58 -40.20
N LEU A 8 18.82 -15.39 -40.65
CA LEU A 8 19.35 -16.54 -39.89
C LEU A 8 20.23 -16.10 -38.73
N SER A 9 20.97 -14.99 -38.89
CA SER A 9 21.87 -14.45 -37.86
C SER A 9 21.08 -13.85 -36.69
N PHE A 10 19.97 -13.14 -36.97
CA PHE A 10 19.06 -12.62 -35.94
C PHE A 10 18.39 -13.74 -35.12
N PHE A 11 18.05 -14.87 -35.75
CA PHE A 11 17.46 -16.01 -35.06
C PHE A 11 18.44 -16.67 -34.07
N LEU A 12 19.74 -16.68 -34.39
CA LEU A 12 20.76 -17.29 -33.55
C LEU A 12 21.09 -16.45 -32.30
N GLN A 13 20.97 -15.12 -32.38
CA GLN A 13 21.18 -14.22 -31.23
C GLN A 13 20.03 -14.23 -30.23
N PHE A 14 18.80 -14.49 -30.68
CA PHE A 14 17.65 -14.66 -29.77
C PHE A 14 17.74 -15.96 -28.94
N LEU A 15 18.42 -16.98 -29.45
CA LEU A 15 18.57 -18.28 -28.78
C LEU A 15 19.61 -18.26 -27.64
N LEU A 16 20.44 -17.20 -27.56
CA LEU A 16 21.54 -17.06 -26.61
C LEU A 16 21.30 -16.00 -25.54
N LEU A 17 20.13 -15.34 -25.51
CA LEU A 17 19.75 -14.60 -24.30
C LEU A 17 19.48 -15.63 -23.21
N PRO A 18 20.28 -15.69 -22.12
CA PRO A 18 19.86 -16.44 -20.97
C PRO A 18 18.52 -15.84 -20.55
N LEU A 19 17.48 -16.66 -20.55
CA LEU A 19 16.27 -16.40 -19.81
C LEU A 19 16.73 -16.30 -18.35
N VAL A 20 17.14 -15.11 -17.90
CA VAL A 20 17.41 -14.87 -16.50
C VAL A 20 16.07 -15.14 -15.85
N PRO A 21 15.88 -16.26 -15.12
CA PRO A 21 14.67 -16.39 -14.35
C PRO A 21 14.64 -15.15 -13.46
N ALA A 22 13.51 -14.46 -13.40
CA ALA A 22 13.27 -13.48 -12.36
C ALA A 22 13.29 -14.25 -11.05
N LEU A 23 14.49 -14.53 -10.55
CA LEU A 23 14.70 -15.22 -9.31
C LEU A 23 14.03 -14.32 -8.28
N PRO A 24 13.04 -14.83 -7.52
CA PRO A 24 12.46 -14.04 -6.46
C PRO A 24 13.63 -13.56 -5.62
N ARG A 25 13.81 -12.24 -5.55
CA ARG A 25 14.83 -11.64 -4.70
C ARG A 25 14.57 -12.25 -3.33
N PRO A 26 15.53 -12.95 -2.71
CA PRO A 26 15.31 -13.49 -1.37
C PRO A 26 14.86 -12.30 -0.54
N MET A 27 13.60 -12.31 -0.09
CA MET A 27 13.14 -11.34 0.90
C MET A 27 14.03 -11.63 2.07
N ASN A 28 15.00 -10.74 2.23
CA ASN A 28 16.01 -10.80 3.26
C ASN A 28 15.23 -10.79 4.58
N THR A 29 14.99 -11.96 5.15
CA THR A 29 14.55 -12.14 6.53
C THR A 29 15.73 -11.80 7.42
N ARG A 30 16.18 -10.54 7.34
CA ARG A 30 16.71 -9.89 8.53
C ARG A 30 15.54 -9.86 9.49
N ASP A 31 15.84 -9.90 10.79
CA ASP A 31 14.89 -9.72 11.87
C ASP A 31 14.28 -8.31 11.79
N ASP A 32 13.53 -8.03 10.73
CA ASP A 32 12.73 -6.84 10.53
C ASP A 32 11.61 -6.99 11.56
N GLU A 33 11.66 -6.15 12.58
CA GLU A 33 10.64 -6.02 13.62
C GLU A 33 9.25 -6.05 12.96
N VAL A 34 8.48 -7.10 13.23
CA VAL A 34 7.15 -7.28 12.65
C VAL A 34 6.19 -6.34 13.38
N PHE A 35 5.58 -5.41 12.64
CA PHE A 35 4.65 -4.45 13.17
C PHE A 35 3.26 -5.06 13.33
N ALA A 36 2.74 -5.11 14.55
CA ALA A 36 1.40 -5.63 14.83
C ALA A 36 0.46 -4.47 15.27
N PRO A 37 -0.08 -3.69 14.32
CA PRO A 37 -0.98 -2.59 14.65
C PRO A 37 -2.29 -3.11 15.24
N LYS A 38 -2.80 -2.44 16.25
CA LYS A 38 -4.15 -2.68 16.79
C LYS A 38 -5.21 -2.00 15.92
N VAL A 39 -4.90 -0.82 15.38
CA VAL A 39 -5.77 -0.06 14.49
C VAL A 39 -5.00 0.33 13.24
N MET A 40 -5.58 0.05 12.08
CA MET A 40 -5.06 0.45 10.77
C MET A 40 -6.04 1.43 10.12
N ILE A 41 -5.64 2.69 10.01
CA ILE A 41 -6.41 3.77 9.39
C ILE A 41 -6.06 3.81 7.90
N ILE A 42 -7.08 3.78 7.06
CA ILE A 42 -6.94 3.79 5.61
C ILE A 42 -7.60 5.06 5.07
N SER A 43 -6.82 5.88 4.37
CA SER A 43 -7.29 7.07 3.65
C SER A 43 -7.09 6.90 2.14
N MET A 44 -7.92 7.54 1.30
CA MET A 44 -7.76 7.45 -0.16
C MET A 44 -6.75 8.45 -0.71
N TRP A 45 -6.67 9.65 -0.14
CA TRP A 45 -5.84 10.73 -0.68
C TRP A 45 -5.26 11.65 0.41
N SER A 46 -4.38 12.58 0.03
CA SER A 46 -3.53 13.33 0.96
C SER A 46 -4.29 14.20 1.97
N PRO A 47 -5.34 14.96 1.59
CA PRO A 47 -6.10 15.77 2.55
C PRO A 47 -6.90 14.94 3.56
N GLU A 48 -7.41 13.76 3.18
CA GLU A 48 -7.98 12.82 4.16
C GLU A 48 -6.92 12.32 5.16
N ALA A 49 -5.71 12.05 4.66
CA ALA A 49 -4.59 11.67 5.51
C ALA A 49 -4.12 12.80 6.43
N ALA A 50 -4.09 14.04 5.94
CA ALA A 50 -3.57 15.20 6.65
C ALA A 50 -4.30 15.43 7.98
N VAL A 51 -5.63 15.27 8.00
CA VAL A 51 -6.43 15.43 9.24
C VAL A 51 -5.95 14.48 10.34
N TRP A 52 -5.59 13.24 10.01
CA TRP A 52 -5.06 12.29 10.99
C TRP A 52 -3.70 12.72 11.53
N HIS A 53 -2.80 13.15 10.66
CA HIS A 53 -1.46 13.60 11.06
C HIS A 53 -1.48 14.90 11.88
N GLU A 54 -2.41 15.81 11.57
CA GLU A 54 -2.54 17.09 12.25
C GLU A 54 -3.29 16.99 13.59
N ARG A 55 -4.33 16.15 13.68
CA ARG A 55 -5.26 16.13 14.82
C ARG A 55 -5.06 14.98 15.79
N LEU A 56 -4.49 13.85 15.35
CA LEU A 56 -4.25 12.72 16.27
C LEU A 56 -3.27 13.09 17.40
N PRO A 57 -2.20 13.88 17.19
CA PRO A 57 -1.31 14.28 18.28
C PRO A 57 -2.03 15.02 19.42
N ASP A 58 -3.06 15.81 19.11
CA ASP A 58 -3.86 16.56 20.10
C ASP A 58 -4.67 15.62 21.02
N SER A 59 -4.94 14.39 20.56
CA SER A 59 -5.79 13.43 21.25
C SER A 59 -5.08 12.54 22.28
N ASN A 60 -3.78 12.78 22.55
CA ASN A 60 -2.91 11.93 23.38
C ASN A 60 -2.73 10.48 22.88
N LEU A 61 -3.16 10.16 21.65
CA LEU A 61 -2.94 8.85 21.02
C LEU A 61 -1.56 8.71 20.34
N GLY A 62 -0.73 9.75 20.39
CA GLY A 62 0.61 9.79 19.83
C GLY A 62 0.67 10.41 18.43
N ASN A 63 1.90 10.49 17.90
CA ASN A 63 2.16 11.06 16.58
C ASN A 63 2.27 9.94 15.53
N LEU A 64 1.38 9.94 14.54
CA LEU A 64 1.37 8.98 13.43
C LEU A 64 2.62 9.04 12.55
N SER A 65 3.32 10.18 12.53
CA SER A 65 4.55 10.37 11.73
C SER A 65 5.83 9.86 12.41
N SER A 66 5.74 9.20 13.58
CA SER A 66 6.92 8.76 14.32
C SER A 66 7.69 7.62 13.64
N LYS A 67 6.99 6.64 13.06
CA LYS A 67 7.60 5.50 12.34
C LYS A 67 7.12 5.47 10.90
N ILE A 68 8.06 5.46 9.95
CA ILE A 68 7.76 5.36 8.51
C ILE A 68 8.23 4.00 8.01
N ILE A 69 7.29 3.21 7.49
CA ILE A 69 7.53 1.84 7.06
C ILE A 69 7.28 1.75 5.56
N HIS A 70 8.32 1.37 4.83
CA HIS A 70 8.20 1.09 3.40
C HIS A 70 7.84 -0.37 3.16
N ALA A 71 6.75 -0.60 2.44
CA ALA A 71 6.35 -1.91 1.95
C ALA A 71 6.40 -1.93 0.41
N PRO A 72 6.91 -3.02 -0.20
CA PRO A 72 6.91 -3.17 -1.64
C PRO A 72 5.47 -3.29 -2.16
N GLY A 73 5.19 -2.70 -3.33
CA GLY A 73 3.89 -2.80 -4.00
C GLY A 73 2.85 -1.75 -3.58
N LEU A 74 3.17 -0.89 -2.62
CA LEU A 74 2.35 0.28 -2.32
C LEU A 74 2.32 1.26 -3.51
N SER A 75 1.29 2.11 -3.56
CA SER A 75 1.14 3.16 -4.56
C SER A 75 2.43 3.98 -4.72
N MET A 76 2.81 4.26 -5.97
CA MET A 76 3.99 5.07 -6.27
C MET A 76 3.88 6.50 -5.69
N LEU A 77 2.66 7.00 -5.53
CA LEU A 77 2.40 8.30 -4.90
C LEU A 77 2.47 8.24 -3.37
N PHE A 78 2.19 7.07 -2.79
CA PHE A 78 2.14 6.85 -1.35
C PHE A 78 2.92 5.58 -0.97
N PRO A 79 4.27 5.61 -1.03
CA PRO A 79 5.11 4.41 -0.93
C PRO A 79 5.43 3.99 0.51
N CYS A 80 4.67 4.46 1.50
CA CYS A 80 4.92 4.17 2.91
C CYS A 80 3.62 4.13 3.74
N ALA A 81 3.67 3.31 4.79
CA ALA A 81 2.76 3.37 5.91
C ALA A 81 3.43 4.14 7.05
N THR A 82 2.64 4.89 7.82
CA THR A 82 3.11 5.70 8.94
C THR A 82 2.48 5.18 10.22
N CYS A 83 3.23 5.11 11.31
CA CYS A 83 2.72 4.57 12.57
C CYS A 83 3.18 5.40 13.76
N THR A 84 2.41 5.30 14.84
CA THR A 84 2.79 5.83 16.15
C THR A 84 4.07 5.19 16.67
N GLU A 85 4.73 5.84 17.63
CA GLU A 85 5.94 5.34 18.28
C GLU A 85 5.76 3.93 18.86
N ASP A 86 4.61 3.70 19.51
CA ASP A 86 4.22 2.40 20.07
C ASP A 86 3.88 1.34 19.01
N GLY A 87 3.79 1.71 17.72
CA GLY A 87 3.37 0.83 16.62
C GLY A 87 1.92 0.36 16.70
N GLY A 88 1.14 0.81 17.69
CA GLY A 88 -0.24 0.36 17.91
C GLY A 88 -1.26 0.94 16.92
N ILE A 89 -1.01 2.15 16.40
CA ILE A 89 -1.85 2.79 15.40
C ILE A 89 -1.00 3.07 14.17
N CYS A 90 -1.46 2.55 13.03
CA CYS A 90 -0.84 2.77 11.73
C CYS A 90 -1.83 3.43 10.77
N HIS A 91 -1.30 4.15 9.81
CA HIS A 91 -2.01 4.87 8.77
C HIS A 91 -1.37 4.60 7.41
N ILE A 92 -2.21 4.46 6.39
CA ILE A 92 -1.80 4.35 4.99
C ILE A 92 -2.72 5.17 4.09
N THR A 93 -2.13 5.75 3.05
CA THR A 93 -2.86 6.32 1.92
C THR A 93 -2.77 5.37 0.72
N ILE A 94 -3.90 4.84 0.27
CA ILE A 94 -3.93 3.81 -0.78
C ILE A 94 -4.03 4.37 -2.21
N GLY A 95 -4.30 5.66 -2.34
CA GLY A 95 -4.54 6.33 -3.61
C GLY A 95 -5.99 6.24 -4.06
N GLU A 96 -6.40 7.23 -4.86
CA GLU A 96 -7.73 7.29 -5.44
C GLU A 96 -7.92 6.25 -6.55
N GLY A 97 -9.16 5.80 -6.71
CA GLY A 97 -9.55 4.83 -7.72
C GLY A 97 -9.47 3.38 -7.22
N GLU A 98 -10.43 2.57 -7.69
CA GLU A 98 -10.61 1.18 -7.27
C GLU A 98 -9.34 0.33 -7.43
N ILE A 99 -8.66 0.46 -8.57
CA ILE A 99 -7.46 -0.33 -8.89
C ILE A 99 -6.28 0.03 -7.97
N ASN A 100 -6.05 1.32 -7.72
CA ASN A 100 -4.96 1.76 -6.84
C ASN A 100 -5.22 1.36 -5.38
N SER A 101 -6.47 1.52 -4.95
CA SER A 101 -6.94 1.10 -3.63
C SER A 101 -6.72 -0.41 -3.41
N ALA A 102 -7.22 -1.23 -4.33
CA ALA A 102 -7.08 -2.68 -4.25
C ALA A 102 -5.62 -3.13 -4.31
N ALA A 103 -4.82 -2.59 -5.24
CA ALA A 103 -3.40 -2.95 -5.38
C ALA A 103 -2.59 -2.60 -4.12
N SER A 104 -2.76 -1.39 -3.58
CA SER A 104 -2.04 -0.94 -2.39
C SER A 104 -2.43 -1.74 -1.15
N LEU A 105 -3.72 -2.06 -0.97
CA LEU A 105 -4.19 -2.85 0.16
C LEU A 105 -3.70 -4.31 0.07
N MET A 106 -3.69 -4.90 -1.13
CA MET A 106 -3.12 -6.23 -1.34
C MET A 106 -1.62 -6.24 -1.03
N ALA A 107 -0.87 -5.25 -1.52
CA ALA A 107 0.55 -5.11 -1.21
C ALA A 107 0.83 -4.97 0.29
N LEU A 108 -0.02 -4.24 1.01
CA LEU A 108 0.05 -4.13 2.46
C LEU A 108 -0.21 -5.48 3.14
N MET A 109 -1.32 -6.15 2.81
CA MET A 109 -1.73 -7.42 3.43
C MET A 109 -0.74 -8.56 3.19
N LEU A 110 -0.10 -8.59 2.02
CA LEU A 110 0.91 -9.59 1.68
C LEU A 110 2.31 -9.25 2.23
N SER A 111 2.49 -8.06 2.80
CA SER A 111 3.79 -7.64 3.31
C SER A 111 4.15 -8.45 4.56
N PRO A 112 5.33 -9.11 4.61
CA PRO A 112 5.76 -9.84 5.81
C PRO A 112 6.13 -8.91 6.98
N LYS A 113 6.15 -7.59 6.76
CA LYS A 113 6.48 -6.59 7.77
C LYS A 113 5.35 -6.31 8.76
N PHE A 114 4.13 -6.71 8.43
CA PHE A 114 2.96 -6.43 9.25
C PHE A 114 2.26 -7.72 9.66
N ASP A 115 1.80 -7.78 10.91
CA ASP A 115 0.90 -8.81 11.40
C ASP A 115 -0.49 -8.20 11.67
N PHE A 116 -1.48 -8.60 10.86
CA PHE A 116 -2.84 -8.08 10.91
C PHE A 116 -3.85 -9.00 11.62
N ARG A 117 -3.40 -10.09 12.26
CA ARG A 117 -4.30 -11.09 12.86
C ARG A 117 -5.26 -10.51 13.91
N HIS A 118 -4.85 -9.44 14.59
CA HIS A 118 -5.63 -8.77 15.63
C HIS A 118 -5.71 -7.25 15.38
N THR A 119 -6.01 -6.86 14.15
CA THR A 119 -6.08 -5.45 13.73
C THR A 119 -7.50 -5.06 13.35
N TYR A 120 -7.94 -3.89 13.81
CA TYR A 120 -9.16 -3.23 13.34
C TYR A 120 -8.83 -2.31 12.17
N PHE A 121 -9.55 -2.45 11.06
CA PHE A 121 -9.42 -1.57 9.91
C PHE A 121 -10.46 -0.46 9.96
N LEU A 122 -9.98 0.78 9.93
CA LEU A 122 -10.82 1.97 9.82
C LEU A 122 -10.61 2.59 8.45
N VAL A 123 -11.57 2.41 7.56
CA VAL A 123 -11.58 3.09 6.26
C VAL A 123 -12.26 4.43 6.43
N ALA A 124 -11.48 5.51 6.34
CA ALA A 124 -11.96 6.87 6.47
C ALA A 124 -11.83 7.57 5.12
N GLY A 125 -12.96 7.90 4.52
CA GLY A 125 -13.01 8.65 3.27
C GLY A 125 -14.39 9.21 2.99
N ILE A 126 -14.47 10.06 1.98
CA ILE A 126 -15.74 10.63 1.50
C ILE A 126 -16.39 9.71 0.47
N ALA A 127 -17.72 9.58 0.53
CA ALA A 127 -18.48 8.80 -0.43
C ALA A 127 -19.77 9.52 -0.81
N GLY A 128 -20.24 9.29 -2.04
CA GLY A 128 -21.55 9.74 -2.48
C GLY A 128 -22.66 8.86 -1.93
N VAL A 129 -23.75 9.47 -1.46
CA VAL A 129 -24.92 8.75 -0.95
C VAL A 129 -26.18 9.21 -1.67
N ASN A 130 -27.17 8.32 -1.78
CA ASN A 130 -28.47 8.67 -2.35
C ASN A 130 -29.18 9.68 -1.42
N PRO A 131 -29.53 10.89 -1.89
CA PRO A 131 -30.12 11.93 -1.05
C PRO A 131 -31.51 11.58 -0.50
N LYS A 132 -32.17 10.54 -1.02
CA LYS A 132 -33.42 10.03 -0.42
C LYS A 132 -33.20 9.21 0.85
N LEU A 133 -31.96 8.78 1.10
CA LEU A 133 -31.61 7.84 2.17
C LEU A 133 -30.66 8.46 3.21
N ALA A 134 -29.95 9.54 2.88
CA ALA A 134 -29.07 10.22 3.82
C ALA A 134 -28.87 11.70 3.46
N ASP A 135 -28.53 12.49 4.48
CA ASP A 135 -28.16 13.89 4.37
C ASP A 135 -26.64 14.05 4.11
N TRP A 136 -26.22 15.27 3.77
CA TRP A 136 -24.85 15.60 3.33
C TRP A 136 -23.72 15.22 4.30
N VAL A 137 -23.99 15.20 5.61
CA VAL A 137 -22.99 14.90 6.65
C VAL A 137 -23.48 13.70 7.46
N HIS A 138 -23.44 12.54 6.82
CA HIS A 138 -23.85 11.29 7.45
C HIS A 138 -22.64 10.36 7.60
N LEU A 139 -22.47 9.80 8.80
CA LEU A 139 -21.48 8.76 9.08
C LEU A 139 -22.17 7.40 9.00
N ILE A 140 -21.74 6.59 8.04
CA ILE A 140 -22.25 5.22 7.87
C ILE A 140 -21.34 4.29 8.66
N TRP A 141 -21.91 3.60 9.64
CA TRP A 141 -21.25 2.51 10.37
C TRP A 141 -22.08 1.24 10.19
N PRO A 142 -21.46 0.10 9.83
CA PRO A 142 -22.16 -1.18 9.65
C PRO A 142 -22.73 -1.76 10.95
#